data_AF-A0A399GED6-F1
#
_entry.id   AF-A0A399GED6-F1
#
_cell.length_a   1.000
_cell.length_b   1.000
_cell.length_c   1.000
_cell.angle_alpha   90.00
_cell.angle_beta   90.00
_cell.angle_gamma   90.00
#
_symmetry.space_group_name_H-M   'P 1'
#
loop_
_entity.id
_entity.type
_entity.pdbx_description
1 polymer ?
#
loop_
_entity_poly.entity_id
_entity_poly.type
_entity_poly.pdbx_seq_one_letter_code
_entity_poly.pdbx_strand_id
1 'polypeptide(L)' 'MLALTGKARLWEPRRLRTRLFSAAAQLVTTARRRHLGFADHWPWTDVITSALARLDALPNPG' A
#
# COMPACT_ATOMS: atom_id res chain seq x y z
N MET A 1 -5.62 -1.04 11.01
CA MET A 1 -6.15 -0.90 9.62
C MET A 1 -6.68 0.52 9.41
N LEU A 2 -5.84 1.56 9.43
CA LEU A 2 -6.32 2.95 9.43
C LEU A 2 -6.42 3.57 8.02
N ALA A 3 -5.73 3.00 7.03
CA ALA A 3 -5.62 3.58 5.69
C ALA A 3 -6.34 2.81 4.58
N LEU A 4 -6.81 1.59 4.84
CA LEU A 4 -7.53 0.78 3.87
C LEU A 4 -9.02 1.13 3.94
N THR A 5 -9.57 1.66 2.86
CA THR A 5 -10.96 2.10 2.74
C THR A 5 -11.75 1.20 1.77
N GLY A 6 -13.08 1.29 1.79
CA GLY A 6 -13.95 0.52 0.89
C GLY A 6 -13.86 -1.00 1.06
N LYS A 7 -13.90 -1.75 -0.05
CA LYS A 7 -13.85 -3.23 -0.05
C LYS A 7 -12.60 -3.79 0.62
N ALA A 8 -11.49 -3.05 0.64
CA ALA A 8 -10.24 -3.46 1.26
C ALA A 8 -10.31 -3.52 2.80
N ARG A 9 -11.19 -2.73 3.43
CA ARG A 9 -11.44 -2.77 4.88
C ARG A 9 -12.14 -4.06 5.32
N LEU A 10 -12.92 -4.66 4.42
CA LEU A 10 -13.71 -5.88 4.68
C LEU A 10 -12.93 -7.17 4.41
N TRP A 11 -11.67 -7.08 4.00
CA TRP A 11 -10.87 -8.28 3.76
C TRP A 11 -10.45 -8.92 5.09
N GLU A 12 -10.50 -10.25 5.11
CA GLU A 12 -9.91 -11.02 6.20
C GLU A 12 -8.42 -10.67 6.36
N PRO A 13 -7.90 -10.50 7.59
CA PRO A 13 -6.52 -10.06 7.84
C PRO A 13 -5.46 -10.92 7.16
N ARG A 14 -5.70 -12.24 7.05
CA ARG A 14 -4.79 -13.17 6.37
C ARG A 14 -4.73 -12.88 4.87
N ARG A 15 -5.89 -12.73 4.22
CA ARG A 15 -6.01 -12.40 2.80
C ARG A 15 -5.41 -11.03 2.48
N LEU A 16 -5.56 -10.09 3.41
CA LEU A 16 -4.97 -8.76 3.34
C LEU A 16 -3.43 -8.80 3.37
N ARG A 17 -2.84 -9.52 4.33
CA ARG A 17 -1.38 -9.74 4.39
C ARG A 17 -0.86 -10.36 3.12
N THR A 18 -1.48 -11.44 2.64
CA THR A 18 -1.04 -12.07 1.39
C THR A 18 -1.07 -11.08 0.25
N ARG A 19 -2.17 -10.35 0.03
CA ARG A 19 -2.28 -9.39 -1.08
C ARG A 19 -1.29 -8.23 -1.01
N LEU A 20 -0.97 -7.74 0.19
CA LEU A 20 0.01 -6.67 0.40
C LEU A 20 1.45 -7.15 0.20
N PHE A 21 1.80 -8.32 0.75
CA PHE A 21 3.18 -8.82 0.76
C PHE A 21 3.51 -9.73 -0.43
N SER A 22 2.51 -10.20 -1.18
CA SER A 22 2.70 -10.97 -2.41
C SER A 22 2.59 -10.12 -3.67
N ALA A 23 2.31 -8.82 -3.54
CA ALA A 23 2.28 -7.93 -4.69
C ALA A 23 3.70 -7.80 -5.26
N ALA A 24 3.86 -8.06 -6.55
CA ALA A 24 5.12 -7.80 -7.24
C ALA A 24 5.33 -6.28 -7.29
N ALA A 25 6.34 -5.80 -6.54
CA ALA A 25 6.71 -4.39 -6.50
C ALA A 25 8.23 -4.25 -6.47
N GLN A 26 8.72 -3.18 -7.08
CA GLN A 26 10.12 -2.77 -7.05
C GLN A 26 10.29 -1.69 -5.98
N LEU A 27 11.09 -1.98 -4.95
CA LEU A 27 11.50 -0.98 -3.97
C LEU A 27 12.83 -0.38 -4.40
N VAL A 28 12.79 0.84 -4.93
CA VAL A 28 13.97 1.59 -5.35
C VAL A 28 14.35 2.57 -4.25
N THR A 29 15.51 2.37 -3.64
CA THR A 29 16.05 3.30 -2.65
C THR A 29 16.98 4.30 -3.32
N THR A 30 16.61 5.57 -3.28
CA THR A 30 17.46 6.70 -3.66
C THR A 30 17.94 7.40 -2.39
N ALA A 31 19.01 8.21 -2.49
CA ALA A 31 19.72 8.80 -1.36
C ALA A 31 18.83 9.31 -0.21
N ARG A 32 17.72 10.01 -0.52
CA ARG A 32 16.77 10.52 0.49
C ARG A 32 15.35 10.00 0.34
N ARG A 33 15.05 9.20 -0.69
CA ARG A 33 13.67 8.80 -1.01
C ARG A 33 13.59 7.33 -1.37
N ARG A 34 12.59 6.64 -0.85
CA ARG A 34 12.27 5.27 -1.22
C ARG A 34 11.08 5.32 -2.18
N HIS A 35 11.27 4.85 -3.39
CA HIS A 35 10.23 4.74 -4.40
C HIS A 35 9.73 3.30 -4.43
N LEU A 36 8.42 3.13 -4.43
CA LEU A 36 7.78 1.83 -4.57
C LEU A 36 7.03 1.81 -5.90
N GLY A 37 7.56 1.06 -6.87
CA GLY A 37 6.93 0.86 -8.18
C GLY A 37 6.14 -0.44 -8.18
N PHE A 38 4.83 -0.37 -8.39
CA PHE A 38 3.99 -1.56 -8.59
C PHE A 38 3.86 -1.89 -10.08
N ALA A 39 3.56 -3.13 -10.40
CA ALA A 39 3.21 -3.49 -11.78
C ALA A 39 1.86 -2.84 -12.16
N ASP A 40 1.84 -2.09 -13.26
CA ASP A 40 0.68 -1.26 -13.70
C ASP A 40 -0.63 -2.06 -13.80
N HIS A 41 -0.56 -3.31 -14.27
CA HIS A 41 -1.74 -4.15 -14.50
C HIS A 41 -2.27 -4.91 -13.26
N TRP A 42 -1.66 -4.73 -12.08
CA TRP A 42 -2.04 -5.55 -10.92
C TRP A 42 -3.36 -5.03 -10.28
N PRO A 43 -4.36 -5.89 -10.05
CA PRO A 43 -5.75 -5.49 -9.74
C PRO A 43 -5.95 -4.77 -8.40
N TRP A 44 -4.91 -4.65 -7.57
CA TRP A 44 -4.98 -4.02 -6.25
C TRP A 44 -3.95 -2.90 -6.08
N THR A 45 -3.20 -2.54 -7.13
CA THR A 45 -2.18 -1.48 -7.09
C THR A 45 -2.77 -0.17 -6.61
N ASP A 46 -3.91 0.25 -7.15
CA ASP A 46 -4.58 1.50 -6.74
C ASP A 46 -4.97 1.52 -5.26
N VAL A 47 -5.40 0.36 -4.73
CA VAL A 47 -5.79 0.21 -3.33
C VAL A 47 -4.57 0.38 -2.41
N ILE A 48 -3.43 -0.18 -2.79
CA ILE A 48 -2.21 -0.08 -2.00
C ILE A 48 -1.63 1.33 -2.09
N THR A 49 -1.53 1.90 -3.30
CA THR A 49 -1.02 3.26 -3.51
C THR A 49 -1.87 4.31 -2.82
N SER A 50 -3.21 4.20 -2.89
CA SER A 50 -4.11 5.13 -2.20
C SER A 50 -4.03 5.01 -0.68
N ALA A 51 -3.87 3.79 -0.14
CA ALA A 51 -3.66 3.59 1.29
C ALA A 51 -2.33 4.20 1.75
N LEU A 52 -1.26 4.05 0.97
CA LEU A 52 0.03 4.67 1.27
C LEU A 52 -0.05 6.20 1.22
N ALA A 53 -0.67 6.77 0.19
CA ALA A 53 -0.90 8.21 0.09
C ALA A 53 -1.72 8.75 1.28
N ARG A 54 -2.71 7.97 1.75
CA ARG A 54 -3.49 8.33 2.94
C ARG A 54 -2.68 8.25 4.23
N LEU A 55 -1.76 7.29 4.36
CA LEU A 55 -0.84 7.23 5.51
C LEU A 55 0.11 8.42 5.51
N ASP A 56 0.64 8.80 4.36
CA ASP A 56 1.55 9.96 4.21
C ASP A 56 0.84 11.28 4.53
N ALA A 57 -0.46 11.36 4.24
CA ALA A 57 -1.30 12.51 4.58
C ALA A 57 -1.71 12.58 6.06
N LEU A 58 -1.51 11.51 6.86
CA LEU A 58 -1.82 11.55 8.28
C LEU A 58 -0.73 12.34 9.01
N PRO A 59 -1.11 13.32 9.85
CA PRO A 59 -0.14 14.02 10.69
C PRO A 59 0.52 12.97 11.58
N ASN A 60 1.86 12.98 11.59
CA ASN A 60 2.63 12.03 12.38
C ASN A 60 2.17 12.18 13.84
N PRO A 61 1.64 11.13 14.48
CA PRO A 61 1.32 11.19 15.90
C PRO A 61 2.66 11.27 16.64
N GLY A 62 3.08 12.50 16.93
CA GLY A 62 4.23 12.79 17.78
C GLY A 62 4.01 12.28 19.19
#